data_AF-A0A4P6L2W3-F1
#
_entry.id   AF-A0A4P6L2W3-F1
#
_cell.length_a   1.000
_cell.length_b   1.000
_cell.length_c   1.000
_cell.angle_alpha   90.00
_cell.angle_beta   90.00
_cell.angle_gamma   90.00
#
_symmetry.space_group_name_H-M   'P 1'
#
loop_
_entity.id
_entity.type
_entity.pdbx_description
1 polymer ?
#
loop_
_entity_poly.entity_id
_entity_poly.type
_entity_poly.pdbx_seq_one_letter_code
_entity_poly.pdbx_strand_id
1 'polypeptide(L)'
;MADAKEILLTFIADEDAAMKEIRQGEYYIYHHYEIVRLIPRAGRLLDDDDLVSFYFHLLRHGIVPAIRRQEDYELLREAYEALAPMLGTDSTLCGLERAAGLLLFGHDGEWALAAQPRHSLDFYKYYRKVWAHVNAYVSVPTMLDKKARFLAYTEDPQLCLRIIHTLRALRYCVDEPEPFLALWFWGLVYIVVLERQVAEAVLADMTGLFAGTSQGRQRLEILRRYLEAAGSGDLAGKVDALLAAARVA
;
A
#
# COMPACT_ATOMS: atom_id res chain seq x y z
N MET A 1 4.97 -35.76 3.85
CA MET A 1 4.96 -34.29 3.91
C MET A 1 6.06 -33.84 2.97
N ALA A 2 5.74 -33.00 1.98
CA ALA A 2 6.76 -32.47 1.07
C ALA A 2 7.82 -31.71 1.87
N ASP A 3 9.07 -31.72 1.38
CA ASP A 3 10.14 -30.98 2.04
C ASP A 3 9.87 -29.47 1.97
N ALA A 4 10.25 -28.72 3.01
CA ALA A 4 9.96 -27.29 3.08
C ALA A 4 10.63 -26.50 1.95
N LYS A 5 11.82 -26.92 1.51
CA LYS A 5 12.49 -26.33 0.35
C LYS A 5 11.73 -26.68 -0.95
N GLU A 6 11.31 -27.93 -1.11
CA GLU A 6 10.58 -28.41 -2.28
C GLU A 6 9.26 -27.67 -2.50
N ILE A 7 8.52 -27.33 -1.43
CA ILE A 7 7.30 -26.51 -1.53
C ILE A 7 7.60 -25.13 -2.14
N LEU A 8 8.66 -24.47 -1.68
CA LEU A 8 9.04 -23.14 -2.18
C LEU A 8 9.54 -23.19 -3.63
N LEU A 9 10.35 -24.19 -3.97
CA LEU A 9 10.83 -24.39 -5.35
C LEU A 9 9.70 -24.73 -6.32
N THR A 10 8.73 -25.54 -5.88
CA THR A 10 7.55 -25.87 -6.69
C THR A 10 6.70 -24.64 -6.95
N PHE A 11 6.50 -23.80 -5.92
CA PHE A 11 5.84 -22.50 -6.08
C PHE A 11 6.56 -21.61 -7.10
N ILE A 12 7.89 -21.45 -6.99
CA ILE A 12 8.67 -20.64 -7.95
C ILE A 12 8.52 -21.18 -9.37
N ALA A 13 8.70 -22.49 -9.56
CA ALA A 13 8.64 -23.11 -10.88
C ALA A 13 7.26 -22.98 -11.54
N ASP A 14 6.18 -23.12 -10.77
CA ASP A 14 4.81 -22.92 -11.25
C ASP A 14 4.55 -21.47 -11.66
N GLU A 15 4.98 -20.51 -10.83
CA GLU A 15 4.86 -19.08 -11.12
C GLU A 15 5.70 -18.64 -12.33
N ASP A 16 6.93 -19.14 -12.46
CA ASP A 16 7.80 -18.87 -13.61
C ASP A 16 7.22 -19.42 -14.91
N ALA A 17 6.62 -20.62 -14.86
CA ALA A 17 5.92 -21.19 -16.01
C ALA A 17 4.69 -20.35 -16.39
N ALA A 18 3.88 -19.96 -15.39
CA ALA A 18 2.70 -19.13 -15.57
C ALA A 18 3.03 -17.71 -16.08
N MET A 19 4.16 -17.14 -15.68
CA MET A 19 4.59 -15.81 -16.09
C MET A 19 4.87 -15.71 -17.60
N LYS A 20 5.27 -16.81 -18.24
CA LYS A 20 5.40 -16.88 -19.72
C LYS A 20 4.08 -16.63 -20.44
N GLU A 21 2.97 -16.87 -19.76
CA GLU A 21 1.60 -16.67 -20.25
C GLU A 21 0.94 -15.41 -19.63
N ILE A 22 1.70 -14.58 -18.91
CA ILE A 22 1.23 -13.33 -18.28
C ILE A 22 0.05 -13.60 -17.31
N ARG A 23 0.23 -14.59 -16.45
CA ARG A 23 -0.72 -14.93 -15.37
C ARG A 23 -0.01 -15.35 -14.09
N GLN A 24 -0.79 -15.52 -13.03
CA GLN A 24 -0.34 -16.16 -11.79
C GLN A 24 -0.37 -17.69 -11.89
N GLY A 25 0.48 -18.34 -11.10
CA GLY A 25 0.50 -19.79 -10.92
C GLY A 25 -0.73 -20.29 -10.15
N GLU A 26 -1.06 -21.57 -10.36
CA GLU A 26 -2.17 -22.22 -9.66
C GLU A 26 -1.74 -22.83 -8.32
N TYR A 27 -0.44 -23.14 -8.17
CA TYR A 27 0.09 -23.82 -6.99
C TYR A 27 -0.16 -23.01 -5.71
N TYR A 28 -0.04 -21.69 -5.79
CA TYR A 28 -0.29 -20.81 -4.64
C TYR A 28 -1.71 -20.96 -4.09
N ILE A 29 -2.73 -21.08 -4.94
CA ILE A 29 -4.14 -21.16 -4.51
C ILE A 29 -4.34 -22.32 -3.53
N TYR A 30 -3.75 -23.48 -3.83
CA TYR A 30 -3.89 -24.70 -3.03
C TYR A 30 -2.91 -24.77 -1.85
N HIS A 31 -1.77 -24.08 -1.93
CA HIS A 31 -0.67 -24.21 -0.95
C HIS A 31 -0.32 -22.91 -0.20
N HIS A 32 -1.11 -21.84 -0.32
CA HIS A 32 -0.80 -20.53 0.27
C HIS A 32 -0.53 -20.59 1.79
N TYR A 33 -1.28 -21.42 2.54
CA TYR A 33 -1.05 -21.58 3.98
C TYR A 33 0.34 -22.15 4.30
N GLU A 34 0.85 -23.06 3.47
CA GLU A 34 2.17 -23.66 3.64
C GLU A 34 3.26 -22.67 3.25
N ILE A 35 3.11 -22.01 2.09
CA ILE A 35 4.04 -21.01 1.58
C ILE A 35 4.19 -19.84 2.57
N VAL A 36 3.07 -19.26 3.04
CA VAL A 36 3.08 -18.12 3.98
C VAL A 36 3.80 -18.47 5.29
N ARG A 37 3.66 -19.70 5.79
CA ARG A 37 4.37 -20.16 6.99
C ARG A 37 5.88 -20.29 6.78
N LEU A 38 6.33 -20.49 5.54
CA LEU A 38 7.73 -20.67 5.18
C LEU A 38 8.45 -19.35 4.87
N ILE A 39 7.74 -18.26 4.56
CA ILE A 39 8.33 -16.93 4.29
C ILE A 39 9.43 -16.54 5.28
N PRO A 40 9.25 -16.63 6.63
CA PRO A 40 10.28 -16.20 7.58
C PRO A 40 11.55 -17.06 7.56
N ARG A 41 11.52 -18.23 6.92
CA ARG A 41 12.63 -19.19 6.81
C ARG A 41 13.21 -19.27 5.39
N ALA A 42 12.60 -18.61 4.41
CA ALA A 42 12.93 -18.75 2.99
C ALA A 42 14.42 -18.54 2.70
N GLY A 43 15.03 -17.48 3.24
CA GLY A 43 16.47 -17.21 3.04
C GLY A 43 17.45 -18.20 3.71
N ARG A 44 16.94 -19.21 4.43
CA ARG A 44 17.75 -20.35 4.91
C ARG A 44 17.52 -21.64 4.09
N LEU A 45 16.48 -21.64 3.26
CA LEU A 45 16.04 -22.81 2.49
C LEU A 45 16.44 -22.67 1.01
N LEU A 46 16.39 -21.45 0.49
CA LEU A 46 16.69 -21.09 -0.89
C LEU A 46 18.11 -20.50 -0.98
N ASP A 47 18.73 -20.67 -2.14
CA ASP A 47 19.90 -19.86 -2.52
C ASP A 47 19.46 -18.47 -2.99
N ASP A 48 20.42 -17.60 -3.31
CA ASP A 48 20.14 -16.19 -3.59
C ASP A 48 19.26 -16.02 -4.84
N ASP A 49 19.53 -16.77 -5.91
CA ASP A 49 18.76 -16.71 -7.17
C ASP A 49 17.30 -17.18 -6.95
N ASP A 50 17.12 -18.32 -6.28
CA ASP A 50 15.79 -18.83 -5.94
C ASP A 50 15.05 -17.86 -5.00
N LEU A 51 15.76 -17.21 -4.08
CA LEU A 51 15.16 -16.29 -3.12
C LEU A 51 14.69 -14.99 -3.79
N VAL A 52 15.44 -14.47 -4.77
CA VAL A 52 15.01 -13.33 -5.60
C VAL A 52 13.72 -13.69 -6.36
N SER A 53 13.69 -14.83 -7.04
CA SER A 53 12.48 -15.31 -7.74
C SER A 53 11.30 -15.51 -6.79
N PHE A 54 11.56 -16.06 -5.60
CA PHE A 54 10.54 -16.22 -4.57
C PHE A 54 9.95 -14.87 -4.12
N TYR A 55 10.80 -13.89 -3.82
CA TYR A 55 10.33 -12.56 -3.42
C TYR A 55 9.60 -11.84 -4.54
N PHE A 56 10.06 -11.97 -5.79
CA PHE A 56 9.39 -11.40 -6.95
C PHE A 56 7.95 -11.90 -7.03
N HIS A 57 7.74 -13.21 -6.96
CA HIS A 57 6.40 -13.81 -7.03
C HIS A 57 5.56 -13.53 -5.79
N LEU A 58 6.13 -13.49 -4.58
CA LEU A 58 5.39 -13.05 -3.39
C LEU A 58 4.83 -11.64 -3.56
N LEU A 59 5.68 -10.70 -4.00
CA LEU A 59 5.25 -9.34 -4.24
C LEU A 59 4.21 -9.30 -5.37
N ARG A 60 4.37 -10.10 -6.43
CA ARG A 60 3.38 -10.24 -7.52
C ARG A 60 2.01 -10.75 -7.04
N HIS A 61 1.96 -11.50 -5.94
CA HIS A 61 0.74 -11.88 -5.20
C HIS A 61 0.25 -10.83 -4.19
N GLY A 62 0.85 -9.64 -4.16
CA GLY A 62 0.53 -8.57 -3.21
C GLY A 62 1.07 -8.81 -1.78
N ILE A 63 1.95 -9.80 -1.60
CA ILE A 63 2.46 -10.20 -0.29
C ILE A 63 3.77 -9.46 0.00
N VAL A 64 3.77 -8.67 1.07
CA VAL A 64 4.96 -7.93 1.53
C VAL A 64 5.68 -8.70 2.65
N PRO A 65 6.78 -9.42 2.37
CA PRO A 65 7.41 -10.34 3.32
C PRO A 65 8.07 -9.62 4.51
N ALA A 66 8.07 -10.26 5.68
CA ALA A 66 8.81 -9.74 6.84
C ALA A 66 10.29 -10.12 6.75
N ILE A 67 11.15 -9.14 6.51
CA ILE A 67 12.61 -9.37 6.38
C ILE A 67 13.34 -9.07 7.69
N ARG A 68 14.31 -9.91 8.03
CA ARG A 68 15.07 -9.81 9.30
C ARG A 68 16.56 -9.51 9.10
N ARG A 69 17.16 -9.99 8.01
CA ARG A 69 18.59 -9.83 7.70
C ARG A 69 18.78 -8.78 6.60
N GLN A 70 19.90 -8.07 6.63
CA GLN A 70 20.21 -7.06 5.61
C GLN A 70 20.43 -7.71 4.24
N GLU A 71 21.10 -8.85 4.18
CA GLU A 71 21.33 -9.64 2.95
C GLU A 71 20.01 -9.98 2.24
N ASP A 72 19.05 -10.55 2.98
CA ASP A 72 17.71 -10.87 2.46
C ASP A 72 16.97 -9.62 1.94
N TYR A 73 17.24 -8.46 2.50
CA TYR A 73 16.60 -7.22 2.09
C TYR A 73 17.16 -6.69 0.78
N GLU A 74 18.46 -6.83 0.53
CA GLU A 74 19.03 -6.47 -0.77
C GLU A 74 18.47 -7.38 -1.88
N LEU A 75 18.29 -8.68 -1.60
CA LEU A 75 17.65 -9.62 -2.54
C LEU A 75 16.16 -9.30 -2.75
N LEU A 76 15.43 -8.89 -1.70
CA LEU A 76 14.05 -8.39 -1.85
C LEU A 76 14.00 -7.12 -2.71
N ARG A 77 14.96 -6.21 -2.55
CA ARG A 77 15.04 -5.00 -3.37
C ARG A 77 15.27 -5.34 -4.83
N GLU A 78 16.20 -6.25 -5.11
CA GLU A 78 16.44 -6.74 -6.47
C GLU A 78 15.17 -7.32 -7.10
N ALA A 79 14.46 -8.18 -6.37
CA ALA A 79 13.18 -8.71 -6.80
C ALA A 79 12.12 -7.61 -7.05
N TYR A 80 12.10 -6.57 -6.20
CA TYR A 80 11.21 -5.44 -6.36
C TYR A 80 11.52 -4.62 -7.61
N GLU A 81 12.79 -4.34 -7.91
CA GLU A 81 13.19 -3.61 -9.12
C GLU A 81 12.71 -4.32 -10.40
N ALA A 82 12.79 -5.65 -10.41
CA ALA A 82 12.26 -6.45 -11.52
C ALA A 82 10.72 -6.39 -11.64
N LEU A 83 10.02 -6.29 -10.51
CA LEU A 83 8.55 -6.20 -10.46
C LEU A 83 8.02 -4.80 -10.77
N ALA A 84 8.74 -3.74 -10.39
CA ALA A 84 8.24 -2.36 -10.41
C ALA A 84 7.57 -1.94 -11.73
N PRO A 85 8.09 -2.31 -12.93
CA PRO A 85 7.42 -2.00 -14.20
C PRO A 85 6.02 -2.61 -14.39
N MET A 86 5.64 -3.58 -13.55
CA MET A 86 4.33 -4.26 -13.59
C MET A 86 3.30 -3.64 -12.64
N LEU A 87 3.68 -2.66 -11.81
CA LEU A 87 2.75 -2.04 -10.86
C LEU A 87 1.69 -1.22 -11.60
N GLY A 88 0.43 -1.31 -11.14
CA GLY A 88 -0.71 -0.64 -11.79
C GLY A 88 -1.16 -1.29 -13.10
N THR A 89 -0.60 -2.45 -13.45
CA THR A 89 -1.14 -3.31 -14.52
C THR A 89 -2.32 -4.14 -13.99
N ASP A 90 -2.74 -5.16 -14.74
CA ASP A 90 -3.83 -6.05 -14.33
C ASP A 90 -3.54 -6.66 -12.94
N SER A 91 -4.49 -6.51 -12.00
CA SER A 91 -4.39 -7.07 -10.65
C SER A 91 -4.22 -8.59 -10.60
N THR A 92 -4.62 -9.29 -11.67
CA THR A 92 -4.40 -10.73 -11.86
C THR A 92 -2.96 -11.07 -12.26
N LEU A 93 -2.20 -10.07 -12.73
CA LEU A 93 -0.79 -10.16 -13.08
C LEU A 93 0.12 -9.62 -11.97
N CYS A 94 -0.27 -8.53 -11.30
CA CYS A 94 0.46 -7.95 -10.18
C CYS A 94 -0.52 -7.42 -9.13
N GLY A 95 -0.62 -8.13 -8.01
CA GLY A 95 -1.44 -7.74 -6.86
C GLY A 95 -0.78 -6.73 -5.93
N LEU A 96 0.48 -6.31 -6.18
CA LEU A 96 1.10 -5.25 -5.38
C LEU A 96 0.61 -3.89 -5.83
N GLU A 97 0.03 -3.16 -4.89
CA GLU A 97 -0.42 -1.79 -5.11
C GLU A 97 0.75 -0.86 -5.41
N ARG A 98 0.57 0.07 -6.36
CA ARG A 98 1.54 1.17 -6.60
C ARG A 98 1.86 1.95 -5.32
N ALA A 99 0.85 2.14 -4.46
CA ALA A 99 1.01 2.78 -3.17
C ALA A 99 1.99 2.04 -2.24
N ALA A 100 1.99 0.70 -2.28
CA ALA A 100 2.94 -0.10 -1.54
C ALA A 100 4.36 0.09 -2.09
N GLY A 101 4.51 0.13 -3.42
CA GLY A 101 5.78 0.44 -4.08
C GLY A 101 6.37 1.78 -3.61
N LEU A 102 5.58 2.85 -3.74
CA LEU A 102 5.97 4.20 -3.30
C LEU A 102 6.27 4.27 -1.80
N LEU A 103 5.44 3.65 -0.95
CA LEU A 103 5.62 3.70 0.50
C LEU A 103 6.79 2.85 0.98
N LEU A 104 7.04 1.67 0.42
CA LEU A 104 8.02 0.72 0.93
C LEU A 104 9.38 0.86 0.25
N PHE A 105 9.39 1.18 -1.04
CA PHE A 105 10.57 1.21 -1.91
C PHE A 105 10.78 2.56 -2.58
N GLY A 106 9.86 3.51 -2.41
CA GLY A 106 10.08 4.90 -2.80
C GLY A 106 9.85 5.21 -4.27
N HIS A 107 9.55 4.22 -5.09
CA HIS A 107 9.17 4.40 -6.47
C HIS A 107 8.16 3.32 -6.84
N ASP A 108 7.43 3.49 -7.94
CA ASP A 108 6.53 2.47 -8.50
C ASP A 108 6.93 2.05 -9.92
N GLY A 109 8.17 2.34 -10.32
CA GLY A 109 8.69 2.08 -11.67
C GLY A 109 8.44 3.23 -12.65
N GLU A 110 7.39 4.03 -12.45
CA GLU A 110 7.11 5.23 -13.25
C GLU A 110 7.57 6.51 -12.54
N TRP A 111 7.30 6.59 -11.24
CA TRP A 111 7.56 7.74 -10.39
C TRP A 111 8.43 7.35 -9.22
N ALA A 112 9.29 8.26 -8.79
CA ALA A 112 10.06 8.16 -7.55
C ALA A 112 9.77 9.36 -6.64
N LEU A 113 9.58 9.13 -5.35
CA LEU A 113 9.43 10.23 -4.40
C LEU A 113 10.77 10.99 -4.30
N ALA A 114 10.73 12.32 -4.24
CA ALA A 114 11.94 13.14 -4.16
C ALA A 114 12.61 13.04 -2.78
N ALA A 115 13.93 13.31 -2.74
CA ALA A 115 14.72 13.54 -1.51
C ALA A 115 14.55 12.47 -0.42
N GLN A 116 14.59 11.19 -0.80
CA GLN A 116 14.36 10.10 0.15
C GLN A 116 15.61 9.76 0.98
N PRO A 117 15.44 9.41 2.27
CA PRO A 117 16.52 8.80 3.04
C PRO A 117 16.96 7.48 2.40
N ARG A 118 18.18 7.02 2.72
CA ARG A 118 18.70 5.75 2.25
C ARG A 118 17.77 4.61 2.66
N HIS A 119 17.43 3.77 1.69
CA HIS A 119 16.56 2.59 1.87
C HIS A 119 17.34 1.51 2.61
N SER A 120 17.18 1.47 3.93
CA SER A 120 17.76 0.46 4.81
C SER A 120 16.72 -0.59 5.20
N LEU A 121 17.15 -1.71 5.78
CA LEU A 121 16.23 -2.70 6.31
C LEU A 121 15.32 -2.12 7.41
N ASP A 122 15.82 -1.22 8.26
CA ASP A 122 15.03 -0.61 9.33
C ASP A 122 13.97 0.33 8.76
N PHE A 123 14.31 1.07 7.70
CA PHE A 123 13.37 1.84 6.91
C PHE A 123 12.25 0.91 6.39
N TYR A 124 12.60 -0.17 5.69
CA TYR A 124 11.62 -1.11 5.16
C TYR A 124 10.72 -1.71 6.25
N LYS A 125 11.31 -2.17 7.37
CA LYS A 125 10.56 -2.73 8.50
C LYS A 125 9.53 -1.75 9.05
N TYR A 126 9.91 -0.48 9.18
CA TYR A 126 9.03 0.57 9.69
C TYR A 126 7.86 0.84 8.75
N TYR A 127 8.12 1.13 7.47
CA TYR A 127 7.05 1.40 6.50
C TYR A 127 6.19 0.18 6.20
N ARG A 128 6.77 -1.03 6.23
CA ARG A 128 6.01 -2.29 6.16
C ARG A 128 5.03 -2.42 7.32
N LYS A 129 5.41 -2.02 8.54
CA LYS A 129 4.51 -2.03 9.70
C LYS A 129 3.33 -1.06 9.49
N VAL A 130 3.60 0.13 8.93
CA VAL A 130 2.54 1.09 8.58
C VAL A 130 1.61 0.48 7.52
N TRP A 131 2.17 -0.07 6.44
CA TRP A 131 1.41 -0.70 5.35
C TRP A 131 0.53 -1.85 5.87
N ALA A 132 1.08 -2.74 6.68
CA ALA A 132 0.34 -3.82 7.32
C ALA A 132 -0.76 -3.30 8.25
N HIS A 133 -0.52 -2.20 8.96
CA HIS A 133 -1.53 -1.61 9.83
C HIS A 133 -2.72 -1.07 9.04
N VAL A 134 -2.50 -0.31 7.97
CA VAL A 134 -3.60 0.26 7.17
C VAL A 134 -4.39 -0.80 6.39
N ASN A 135 -3.73 -1.90 6.00
CA ASN A 135 -4.37 -3.05 5.34
C ASN A 135 -5.13 -3.99 6.30
N ALA A 136 -4.98 -3.84 7.62
CA ALA A 136 -5.66 -4.70 8.59
C ALA A 136 -7.14 -4.35 8.81
N TYR A 137 -7.62 -3.23 8.26
CA TYR A 137 -8.98 -2.74 8.48
C TYR A 137 -9.92 -3.20 7.37
N VAL A 138 -11.14 -3.57 7.77
CA VAL A 138 -12.21 -4.02 6.86
C VAL A 138 -13.37 -3.02 6.75
N SER A 139 -13.31 -1.90 7.49
CA SER A 139 -14.31 -0.84 7.37
C SER A 139 -13.84 0.51 7.93
N VAL A 140 -14.35 1.61 7.35
CA VAL A 140 -14.09 2.98 7.83
C VAL A 140 -14.50 3.20 9.30
N PRO A 141 -15.69 2.79 9.78
CA PRO A 141 -16.06 2.97 11.19
C PRO A 141 -15.04 2.36 12.16
N THR A 142 -14.61 1.12 11.90
CA THR A 142 -13.59 0.44 12.72
C THR A 142 -12.28 1.21 12.74
N MET A 143 -11.91 1.84 11.63
CA MET A 143 -10.71 2.66 11.55
C MET A 143 -10.79 3.90 12.43
N LEU A 144 -11.91 4.64 12.35
CA LEU A 144 -12.16 5.85 13.14
C LEU A 144 -12.17 5.55 14.65
N ASP A 145 -12.79 4.43 15.06
CA ASP A 145 -12.82 3.98 16.46
C ASP A 145 -11.43 3.66 17.03
N LYS A 146 -10.45 3.42 16.16
CA LYS A 146 -9.06 3.14 16.53
C LYS A 146 -8.13 4.34 16.37
N LYS A 147 -8.65 5.58 16.44
CA LYS A 147 -7.87 6.85 16.38
C LYS A 147 -6.52 6.78 17.08
N ALA A 148 -6.47 6.31 18.33
CA ALA A 148 -5.23 6.24 19.11
C ALA A 148 -4.10 5.41 18.44
N ARG A 149 -4.46 4.38 17.66
CA ARG A 149 -3.48 3.56 16.90
C ARG A 149 -2.91 4.31 15.69
N PHE A 150 -3.65 5.28 15.15
CA PHE A 150 -3.20 6.12 14.05
C PHE A 150 -2.40 7.32 14.54
N LEU A 151 -2.79 7.89 15.68
CA LEU A 151 -2.14 9.05 16.28
C LEU A 151 -0.65 8.83 16.55
N ALA A 152 -0.27 7.61 16.95
CA ALA A 152 1.14 7.26 17.19
C ALA A 152 2.06 7.45 15.97
N TYR A 153 1.51 7.49 14.74
CA TYR A 153 2.29 7.73 13.52
C TYR A 153 2.50 9.21 13.22
N THR A 154 1.73 10.11 13.84
CA THR A 154 1.85 11.55 13.56
C THR A 154 3.06 12.19 14.23
N GLU A 155 3.63 11.50 15.22
CA GLU A 155 4.88 11.88 15.90
C GLU A 155 6.10 11.79 14.97
N ASP A 156 5.98 11.17 13.79
CA ASP A 156 7.02 11.08 12.77
C ASP A 156 6.67 11.94 11.53
N PRO A 157 7.22 13.16 11.43
CA PRO A 157 6.98 14.04 10.28
C PRO A 157 7.44 13.46 8.95
N GLN A 158 8.46 12.59 8.94
CA GLN A 158 8.97 11.98 7.70
C GLN A 158 7.97 10.96 7.15
N LEU A 159 7.33 10.19 8.03
CA LEU A 159 6.23 9.31 7.64
C LEU A 159 5.08 10.11 7.03
N CYS A 160 4.63 11.17 7.72
CA CYS A 160 3.54 12.02 7.20
C CYS A 160 3.87 12.60 5.82
N LEU A 161 5.07 13.15 5.64
CA LEU A 161 5.52 13.67 4.34
C LEU A 161 5.53 12.58 3.27
N ARG A 162 6.06 11.40 3.58
CA ARG A 162 6.10 10.28 2.63
C ARG A 162 4.71 9.82 2.23
N ILE A 163 3.77 9.76 3.18
CA ILE A 163 2.37 9.43 2.88
C ILE A 163 1.76 10.48 1.96
N ILE A 164 1.93 11.78 2.25
CA ILE A 164 1.42 12.85 1.37
C ILE A 164 2.01 12.73 -0.04
N HIS A 165 3.33 12.52 -0.17
CA HIS A 165 3.96 12.36 -1.47
C HIS A 165 3.45 11.12 -2.21
N THR A 166 3.19 10.02 -1.49
CA THR A 166 2.57 8.81 -2.05
C THR A 166 1.16 9.11 -2.57
N LEU A 167 0.31 9.73 -1.75
CA LEU A 167 -1.06 10.09 -2.13
C LEU A 167 -1.10 11.04 -3.33
N ARG A 168 -0.19 12.03 -3.37
CA ARG A 168 -0.07 12.98 -4.48
C ARG A 168 0.46 12.34 -5.76
N ALA A 169 1.43 11.44 -5.69
CA ALA A 169 1.94 10.69 -6.85
C ALA A 169 0.81 9.89 -7.51
N LEU A 170 -0.07 9.31 -6.70
CA LEU A 170 -1.28 8.61 -7.15
C LEU A 170 -2.44 9.57 -7.49
N ARG A 171 -2.23 10.89 -7.41
CA ARG A 171 -3.24 11.94 -7.60
C ARG A 171 -4.50 11.73 -6.76
N TYR A 172 -4.35 11.14 -5.58
CA TYR A 172 -5.43 10.66 -4.73
C TYR A 172 -6.43 9.74 -5.46
N CYS A 173 -6.10 9.25 -6.65
CA CYS A 173 -6.83 8.26 -7.40
C CYS A 173 -6.32 6.89 -6.97
N VAL A 174 -7.25 5.94 -6.89
CA VAL A 174 -6.90 4.53 -6.75
C VAL A 174 -7.31 3.91 -8.08
N ASP A 175 -6.50 3.00 -8.62
CA ASP A 175 -6.70 2.37 -9.93
C ASP A 175 -7.95 1.45 -9.99
N GLU A 176 -8.91 1.62 -9.06
CA GLU A 176 -10.10 0.78 -8.94
C GLU A 176 -11.36 1.45 -9.54
N PRO A 177 -12.16 0.69 -10.31
CA PRO A 177 -13.37 1.19 -10.97
C PRO A 177 -14.59 1.39 -10.05
N GLU A 178 -14.53 1.00 -8.76
CA GLU A 178 -15.69 0.99 -7.85
C GLU A 178 -15.53 1.90 -6.60
N PRO A 179 -16.63 2.41 -6.02
CA PRO A 179 -16.63 3.58 -5.15
C PRO A 179 -16.35 3.31 -3.65
N PHE A 180 -16.01 2.08 -3.27
CA PHE A 180 -15.62 1.70 -1.91
C PHE A 180 -14.10 1.61 -1.77
N LEU A 181 -13.44 2.70 -2.20
CA LEU A 181 -12.06 3.09 -1.93
C LEU A 181 -11.29 2.11 -1.04
N ALA A 182 -10.37 1.36 -1.65
CA ALA A 182 -9.18 0.80 -1.04
C ALA A 182 -8.97 1.27 0.42
N LEU A 183 -9.34 0.44 1.40
CA LEU A 183 -9.32 0.88 2.80
C LEU A 183 -7.91 1.26 3.26
N TRP A 184 -6.87 0.69 2.65
CA TRP A 184 -5.49 1.10 2.86
C TRP A 184 -5.29 2.60 2.55
N PHE A 185 -5.92 3.13 1.49
CA PHE A 185 -5.84 4.53 1.09
C PHE A 185 -6.39 5.42 2.19
N TRP A 186 -7.57 5.07 2.72
CA TRP A 186 -8.16 5.83 3.81
C TRP A 186 -7.40 5.69 5.12
N GLY A 187 -6.73 4.56 5.36
CA GLY A 187 -5.80 4.41 6.48
C GLY A 187 -4.64 5.38 6.39
N LEU A 188 -4.05 5.53 5.20
CA LEU A 188 -3.00 6.51 4.95
C LEU A 188 -3.51 7.95 5.10
N VAL A 189 -4.67 8.27 4.52
CA VAL A 189 -5.33 9.57 4.70
C VAL A 189 -5.58 9.86 6.18
N TYR A 190 -6.02 8.88 6.96
CA TYR A 190 -6.30 9.09 8.37
C TYR A 190 -5.06 9.47 9.16
N ILE A 191 -3.92 8.80 8.91
CA ILE A 191 -2.64 9.16 9.54
C ILE A 191 -2.35 10.64 9.31
N VAL A 192 -2.47 11.11 8.06
CA VAL A 192 -2.04 12.46 7.70
C VAL A 192 -3.04 13.55 8.08
N VAL A 193 -4.35 13.29 8.08
CA VAL A 193 -5.36 14.30 8.47
C VAL A 193 -5.48 14.50 9.98
N LEU A 194 -4.84 13.65 10.79
CA LEU A 194 -4.71 13.88 12.23
C LEU A 194 -3.80 15.07 12.54
N GLU A 195 -2.90 15.43 11.62
CA GLU A 195 -2.09 16.65 11.70
C GLU A 195 -2.77 17.80 10.98
N ARG A 196 -3.02 18.90 11.69
CA ARG A 196 -3.93 19.97 11.21
C ARG A 196 -3.48 20.63 9.92
N GLN A 197 -2.19 20.95 9.78
CA GLN A 197 -1.65 21.58 8.57
C GLN A 197 -1.71 20.64 7.36
N VAL A 198 -1.50 19.35 7.62
CA VAL A 198 -1.54 18.33 6.58
C VAL A 198 -2.98 18.06 6.14
N ALA A 199 -3.94 18.08 7.08
CA ALA A 199 -5.36 17.98 6.78
C ALA A 199 -5.83 19.08 5.81
N GLU A 200 -5.31 20.32 5.93
CA GLU A 200 -5.61 21.41 4.98
C GLU A 200 -5.09 21.11 3.58
N ALA A 201 -3.86 20.62 3.50
CA ALA A 201 -3.25 20.24 2.23
C ALA A 201 -4.02 19.11 1.54
N VAL A 202 -4.38 18.06 2.28
CA VAL A 202 -5.19 16.94 1.75
C VAL A 202 -6.56 17.44 1.27
N LEU A 203 -7.24 18.28 2.06
CA LEU A 203 -8.52 18.86 1.65
C LEU A 203 -8.37 19.70 0.37
N ALA A 204 -7.37 20.57 0.29
CA ALA A 204 -7.12 21.39 -0.88
C ALA A 204 -6.84 20.54 -2.13
N ASP A 205 -5.97 19.53 -2.01
CA ASP A 205 -5.64 18.62 -3.10
C ASP A 205 -6.87 17.86 -3.60
N MET A 206 -7.61 17.22 -2.69
CA MET A 206 -8.78 16.41 -3.05
C MET A 206 -9.92 17.26 -3.63
N THR A 207 -10.14 18.47 -3.09
CA THR A 207 -11.16 19.37 -3.63
C THR A 207 -10.77 19.88 -5.01
N GLY A 208 -9.51 20.25 -5.24
CA GLY A 208 -9.02 20.66 -6.56
C GLY A 208 -9.13 19.56 -7.62
N LEU A 209 -8.95 18.29 -7.23
CA LEU A 209 -8.99 17.15 -8.15
C LEU A 209 -10.42 16.65 -8.44
N PHE A 210 -11.31 16.72 -7.44
CA PHE A 210 -12.57 15.98 -7.49
C PHE A 210 -13.83 16.86 -7.46
N ALA A 211 -13.71 18.18 -7.26
CA ALA A 211 -14.87 19.08 -7.24
C ALA A 211 -15.72 18.94 -8.51
N GLY A 212 -17.05 18.81 -8.32
CA GLY A 212 -18.02 18.70 -9.41
C GLY A 212 -18.15 17.31 -10.05
N THR A 213 -17.39 16.30 -9.60
CA THR A 213 -17.52 14.92 -10.09
C THR A 213 -18.38 14.06 -9.16
N SER A 214 -19.13 13.10 -9.72
CA SER A 214 -19.96 12.17 -8.93
C SER A 214 -19.13 11.30 -7.97
N GLN A 215 -17.98 10.79 -8.44
CA GLN A 215 -17.01 10.07 -7.62
C GLN A 215 -16.39 10.97 -6.54
N GLY A 216 -16.16 12.24 -6.88
CA GLY A 216 -15.63 13.23 -5.95
C GLY A 216 -16.52 13.48 -4.75
N ARG A 217 -17.82 13.48 -4.97
CA ARG A 217 -18.79 13.66 -3.88
C ARG A 217 -18.64 12.59 -2.79
N GLN A 218 -18.61 11.31 -3.18
CA GLN A 218 -18.48 10.22 -2.21
C GLN A 218 -17.12 10.25 -1.49
N ARG A 219 -16.04 10.56 -2.22
CA ARG A 219 -14.71 10.76 -1.63
C ARG A 219 -14.70 11.88 -0.60
N LEU A 220 -15.33 13.01 -0.91
CA LEU A 220 -15.46 14.14 0.02
C LEU A 220 -16.33 13.78 1.23
N GLU A 221 -17.43 13.04 1.05
CA GLU A 221 -18.26 12.54 2.15
C GLU A 221 -17.48 11.63 3.11
N ILE A 222 -16.57 10.79 2.59
CA ILE A 222 -15.70 9.96 3.44
C ILE A 222 -14.62 10.81 4.11
N LEU A 223 -13.95 11.70 3.38
CA LEU A 223 -12.95 12.62 3.92
C LEU A 223 -13.52 13.45 5.09
N ARG A 224 -14.76 13.95 4.95
CA ARG A 224 -15.49 14.66 6.01
C ARG A 224 -15.49 13.88 7.32
N ARG A 225 -15.79 12.57 7.28
CA ARG A 225 -15.84 11.71 8.47
C ARG A 225 -14.47 11.60 9.15
N TYR A 226 -13.40 11.50 8.35
CA TYR A 226 -12.03 11.49 8.87
C TYR A 226 -11.63 12.83 9.49
N LEU A 227 -12.01 13.96 8.87
CA LEU A 227 -11.77 15.31 9.41
C LEU A 227 -12.50 15.54 10.74
N GLU A 228 -13.75 15.10 10.85
CA GLU A 228 -14.50 15.14 12.12
C GLU A 228 -13.82 14.30 13.20
N ALA A 229 -13.47 13.06 12.88
CA ALA A 229 -12.80 12.16 13.81
C ALA A 229 -11.40 12.69 14.22
N ALA A 230 -10.73 13.42 13.34
CA ALA A 230 -9.46 14.08 13.64
C ALA A 230 -9.63 15.26 14.62
N GLY A 231 -10.83 15.84 14.73
CA GLY A 231 -11.09 17.05 15.52
C GLY A 231 -11.01 18.33 14.69
N SER A 232 -10.94 18.22 13.36
CA SER A 232 -10.87 19.33 12.40
C SER A 232 -12.27 19.72 11.91
N GLY A 233 -13.15 20.07 12.85
CA GLY A 233 -14.57 20.33 12.57
C GLY A 233 -14.80 21.49 11.58
N ASP A 234 -13.92 22.50 11.59
CA ASP A 234 -14.00 23.61 10.64
C ASP A 234 -13.68 23.16 9.19
N LEU A 235 -12.74 22.24 9.01
CA LEU A 235 -12.45 21.64 7.71
C LEU A 235 -13.59 20.73 7.24
N ALA A 236 -14.19 19.97 8.15
CA ALA A 236 -15.40 19.19 7.83
C ALA A 236 -16.54 20.13 7.37
N GLY A 237 -16.71 21.28 8.02
CA GLY A 237 -17.67 22.31 7.60
C GLY A 237 -17.40 22.87 6.19
N LYS A 238 -16.13 23.02 5.80
CA LYS A 238 -15.77 23.38 4.40
C LYS A 238 -16.21 22.31 3.41
N VAL A 239 -16.05 21.04 3.76
CA VAL A 239 -16.53 19.93 2.93
C VAL A 239 -18.06 19.96 2.82
N ASP A 240 -18.78 20.21 3.93
CA ASP A 240 -20.24 20.32 3.93
C ASP A 240 -20.73 21.43 2.99
N ALA A 241 -20.08 22.59 3.00
CA ALA A 241 -20.40 23.69 2.09
C ALA A 241 -20.20 23.31 0.61
N LEU A 242 -19.11 22.59 0.29
CA LEU A 242 -18.84 22.12 -1.07
C LEU A 242 -19.86 21.08 -1.54
N LEU A 243 -20.21 20.13 -0.68
CA LEU A 243 -21.23 19.10 -0.96
C LEU A 243 -22.61 19.72 -1.15
N ALA A 244 -22.95 20.78 -0.40
CA ALA A 244 -24.21 21.50 -0.54
C ALA A 244 -24.27 22.28 -1.86
N ALA A 245 -23.20 22.99 -2.24
CA ALA A 245 -23.12 23.73 -3.50
C ALA A 245 -23.30 22.82 -4.72
N ALA A 246 -22.75 21.61 -4.68
CA ALA A 246 -22.85 20.62 -5.75
C ALA A 246 -24.25 19.96 -5.88
N ARG A 247 -25.19 20.20 -4.96
CA ARG A 247 -26.59 19.74 -5.07
C ARG A 247 -27.50 20.73 -5.82
N VAL A 248 -27.04 21.97 -6.01
CA VAL A 248 -27.83 23.06 -6.60
C VAL A 248 -27.49 23.26 -8.09
N ALA A 249 -26.39 22.67 -8.57
CA ALA A 249 -25.98 22.62 -9.97
C ALA A 249 -26.48 21.34 -10.65
#